data_AF-A0A933FCI5-F1
#
_entry.id   AF-A0A933FCI5-F1
#
_cell.length_a   1.000
_cell.length_b   1.000
_cell.length_c   1.000
_cell.angle_alpha   90.00
_cell.angle_beta   90.00
_cell.angle_gamma   90.00
#
_symmetry.space_group_name_H-M   'P 1'
#
loop_
_entity.id
_entity.type
_entity.pdbx_description
1 polymer ?
#
loop_
_entity_poly.entity_id
_entity_poly.type
_entity_poly.pdbx_seq_one_letter_code
_entity_poly.pdbx_strand_id
1 'polypeptide(L)'
;MMKCDQVKERLWAFVDGELALEEEQAVREHLELCGRCFPQYDWHRAYARYVRSVASRMADPAVRRRVFERLLRESQKPDTAQG
;
A
#
# COMPACT_ATOMS: atom_id res chain seq x y z
N MET A 1 -0.14 9.35 22.49
CA MET A 1 0.34 9.98 21.22
C MET A 1 1.72 9.44 20.89
N MET A 2 1.90 8.88 19.69
CA MET A 2 3.17 8.26 19.25
C MET A 2 4.27 9.32 19.05
N LYS A 3 5.52 9.00 19.39
CA LYS A 3 6.67 9.91 19.25
C LYS A 3 7.18 9.93 17.80
N CYS A 4 7.83 11.03 17.40
CA CYS A 4 8.38 11.16 16.03
C CYS A 4 9.30 10.01 15.64
N ASP A 5 10.19 9.56 16.53
CA ASP A 5 11.14 8.50 16.21
C ASP A 5 10.43 7.17 15.93
N GLN A 6 9.41 6.85 16.74
CA GLN A 6 8.56 5.67 16.55
C GLN A 6 7.77 5.72 15.24
N VAL A 7 7.31 6.91 14.84
CA VAL A 7 6.63 7.12 13.55
C VAL A 7 7.59 6.93 12.39
N LYS A 8 8.78 7.53 12.46
CA LYS A 8 9.81 7.43 11.42
C LYS A 8 10.22 5.99 11.13
N GLU A 9 10.37 5.17 12.17
CA GLU A 9 10.65 3.74 12.06
C GLU A 9 9.54 2.97 11.33
N ARG A 10 8.29 3.44 11.43
CA ARG A 10 7.10 2.79 10.87
C ARG A 10 6.68 3.30 9.49
N LEU A 11 7.30 4.37 8.97
CA LEU A 11 6.82 5.03 7.75
C LEU A 11 6.82 4.13 6.51
N TRP A 12 7.77 3.21 6.38
CA TRP A 12 7.76 2.24 5.26
C TRP A 12 6.60 1.28 5.36
N ALA A 13 6.45 0.58 6.49
CA ALA A 13 5.33 -0.32 6.74
C ALA A 13 3.98 0.41 6.61
N PHE A 14 3.89 1.67 7.03
CA PHE A 14 2.69 2.49 6.83
C PHE A 14 2.40 2.77 5.34
N VAL A 15 3.41 3.11 4.54
CA VAL A 15 3.26 3.37 3.10
C VAL A 15 2.90 2.10 2.32
N ASP A 16 3.39 0.95 2.77
CA ASP A 16 3.13 -0.35 2.14
C ASP A 16 1.85 -1.03 2.64
N GLY A 17 1.23 -0.50 3.70
CA GLY A 17 -0.02 -1.01 4.28
C GLY A 17 0.16 -2.26 5.14
N GLU A 18 1.32 -2.39 5.78
CA GLU A 18 1.74 -3.57 6.56
C GLU A 18 1.58 -3.40 8.07
N LEU A 19 1.12 -2.24 8.54
CA LEU A 19 0.86 -2.01 9.96
C LEU A 19 -0.46 -2.65 10.41
N ALA A 20 -0.52 -3.06 11.68
CA ALA A 20 -1.79 -3.37 12.32
C ALA A 20 -2.69 -2.12 12.40
N LEU A 21 -4.01 -2.30 12.45
CA LEU A 21 -4.98 -1.21 12.41
C LEU A 21 -4.72 -0.13 13.48
N GLU A 22 -4.39 -0.55 14.70
CA GLU A 22 -4.11 0.36 15.81
C GLU A 22 -2.83 1.17 15.58
N GLU A 23 -1.80 0.55 15.00
CA GLU A 23 -0.55 1.23 14.68
C GLU A 23 -0.70 2.16 13.47
N GLU A 24 -1.44 1.75 12.45
CA GLU A 24 -1.77 2.57 11.28
C GLU A 24 -2.49 3.84 11.73
N GLN A 25 -3.50 3.70 12.59
CA GLN A 25 -4.27 4.83 13.11
C GLN A 25 -3.38 5.79 13.92
N ALA A 26 -2.51 5.27 14.79
CA ALA A 26 -1.61 6.09 15.58
C ALA A 26 -0.57 6.85 14.73
N VAL A 27 -0.09 6.24 13.64
CA VAL A 27 0.80 6.91 12.67
C VAL A 27 0.05 7.99 11.90
N ARG A 28 -1.18 7.69 11.45
CA ARG A 28 -2.04 8.64 10.73
C ARG A 28 -2.32 9.90 11.56
N GLU A 29 -2.77 9.73 12.80
CA GLU A 29 -3.03 10.84 13.72
C GLU A 29 -1.79 11.71 13.98
N HIS A 30 -0.61 11.10 14.06
CA HIS A 30 0.63 11.85 14.21
C HIS A 30 0.95 12.67 12.96
N LEU A 31 0.78 12.09 11.77
CA LEU A 31 1.10 12.75 10.49
C LEU A 31 0.18 13.93 10.20
N GLU A 32 -1.07 13.91 10.69
CA GLU A 32 -2.02 15.02 10.56
C GLU A 32 -1.57 16.27 11.32
N LEU A 33 -0.81 16.11 12.40
CA LEU A 33 -0.46 17.20 13.32
C LEU A 33 1.04 17.55 13.30
N CYS A 34 1.90 16.66 12.76
CA CYS A 34 3.35 16.82 12.85
C CYS A 34 3.98 17.24 11.52
N GLY A 35 4.28 18.54 11.41
CA GLY A 35 5.03 19.10 10.27
C GLY A 35 6.46 18.59 10.08
N ARG A 36 7.04 17.87 11.07
CA ARG A 36 8.39 17.28 10.97
C ARG A 36 8.39 15.89 10.34
N CYS A 37 7.34 15.10 10.54
CA CYS A 37 7.24 13.74 10.04
C CYS A 37 6.60 13.71 8.64
N PHE A 38 5.71 14.65 8.35
CA PHE A 38 5.00 14.72 7.07
C PHE A 38 5.93 14.77 5.84
N PRO A 39 7.01 15.58 5.79
CA PRO A 39 7.89 15.60 4.62
C PRO A 39 8.55 14.26 4.31
N GLN A 40 8.93 13.52 5.36
CA GLN A 40 9.51 12.19 5.19
C GLN A 40 8.46 11.20 4.69
N TYR A 41 7.25 11.23 5.27
CA TYR A 41 6.12 10.43 4.78
C TYR A 41 5.82 10.69 3.29
N ASP A 42 5.73 11.97 2.90
CA ASP A 42 5.43 12.35 1.52
C ASP A 42 6.51 11.84 0.55
N TRP A 43 7.79 11.94 0.94
CA TRP A 43 8.90 11.36 0.18
C TRP A 43 8.79 9.83 0.05
N HIS A 44 8.52 9.09 1.14
CA HIS A 44 8.34 7.62 1.10
C HIS A 44 7.20 7.24 0.14
N ARG A 45 6.07 7.95 0.23
CA ARG A 45 4.89 7.74 -0.63
C ARG A 45 5.21 8.00 -2.10
N ALA A 46 5.91 9.11 -2.40
CA ALA A 46 6.33 9.45 -3.75
C ALA A 46 7.31 8.41 -4.32
N TYR A 47 8.27 7.97 -3.51
CA TYR A 47 9.23 6.92 -3.88
C TYR A 47 8.54 5.59 -4.18
N ALA A 48 7.66 5.13 -3.29
CA ALA A 48 6.93 3.88 -3.48
C ALA A 48 6.05 3.93 -4.76
N ARG A 49 5.41 5.08 -5.04
CA ARG A 49 4.68 5.29 -6.30
C ARG A 49 5.60 5.20 -7.51
N TYR A 50 6.79 5.81 -7.45
CA TYR A 50 7.77 5.74 -8.53
C TYR A 50 8.23 4.31 -8.79
N VAL A 51 8.62 3.56 -7.75
CA VAL A 51 9.04 2.16 -7.86
C VAL A 51 7.94 1.30 -8.49
N ARG A 52 6.69 1.44 -8.03
CA ARG A 52 5.53 0.73 -8.63
C ARG A 52 5.37 1.06 -10.10
N SER A 53 5.56 2.33 -10.49
CA SER A 53 5.45 2.75 -11.88
C SER A 53 6.50 2.08 -12.78
N VAL A 54 7.75 1.97 -12.31
CA VAL A 54 8.84 1.32 -13.04
C VAL A 54 8.60 -0.20 -13.11
N ALA A 55 8.27 -0.82 -11.98
CA ALA A 55 8.00 -2.27 -11.92
C ALA A 55 6.86 -2.68 -12.87
N SER A 56 5.80 -1.88 -12.97
CA SER A 56 4.71 -2.13 -13.92
C SER A 56 5.15 -2.07 -15.39
N ARG A 57 6.18 -1.30 -15.74
CA ARG A 57 6.70 -1.26 -17.12
C ARG A 57 7.55 -2.48 -17.46
N MET A 58 8.17 -3.09 -16.45
CA MET A 58 9.05 -4.24 -16.61
C MET A 58 8.31 -5.59 -16.63
N ALA A 59 7.05 -5.64 -16.21
CA ALA A 59 6.31 -6.89 -16.18
C ALA A 59 6.04 -7.42 -17.60
N ASP A 60 6.30 -8.70 -17.81
CA ASP A 60 6.02 -9.41 -19.07
C ASP A 60 4.54 -9.26 -19.45
N PRO A 61 4.22 -8.66 -20.62
CA PRO A 61 2.85 -8.51 -21.10
C PRO A 61 2.08 -9.83 -21.20
N ALA A 62 2.76 -10.95 -21.46
CA ALA A 62 2.14 -12.26 -21.53
C ALA A 62 1.69 -12.73 -20.14
N VAL A 63 2.52 -12.54 -19.10
CA VAL A 63 2.15 -12.84 -17.71
C VAL A 63 0.96 -12.00 -17.28
N ARG A 64 1.01 -10.68 -17.52
CA ARG A 64 -0.08 -9.76 -17.17
C ARG A 64 -1.41 -10.19 -17.78
N ARG A 65 -1.39 -10.56 -19.06
CA ARG A 65 -2.57 -11.03 -19.79
C ARG A 65 -3.15 -12.31 -19.17
N ARG A 66 -2.31 -13.32 -18.90
CA ARG A 66 -2.74 -14.58 -18.28
C ARG A 66 -3.39 -14.37 -16.92
N VAL A 67 -2.81 -13.49 -16.09
CA VAL A 67 -3.38 -13.14 -14.78
C VAL A 67 -4.74 -12.45 -14.97
N PHE A 68 -4.84 -11.48 -15.87
CA PHE A 68 -6.08 -10.75 -16.13
C PHE A 68 -7.21 -11.65 -16.64
N GLU A 69 -6.92 -12.53 -17.60
CA GLU A 69 -7.89 -13.51 -18.12
C GLU A 69 -8.42 -14.45 -17.03
N ARG A 70 -7.55 -14.82 -16.07
CA ARG A 70 -7.96 -15.67 -14.93
C ARG A 70 -8.87 -14.92 -13.96
N LEU A 71 -8.51 -13.68 -13.60
CA LEU A 71 -9.35 -12.83 -12.73
C LEU A 71 -10.73 -12.59 -13.33
N LEU A 72 -10.82 -12.30 -14.63
CA LEU A 72 -12.11 -12.14 -15.32
C LEU A 72 -12.96 -13.41 -15.23
N ARG A 73 -12.36 -14.58 -15.47
CA ARG A 73 -13.07 -15.86 -15.36
C ARG A 73 -13.57 -16.13 -13.95
N GLU A 74 -12.79 -15.81 -12.93
CA GLU A 74 -13.17 -15.98 -11.53
C GLU A 74 -14.29 -15.01 -11.13
N SER A 75 -14.26 -13.75 -11.59
CA SER A 75 -15.32 -12.76 -11.34
C SER A 75 -16.67 -13.09 -12.00
N GLN A 76 -16.66 -13.92 -13.04
CA GLN A 76 -17.87 -14.35 -13.76
C GLN A 76 -18.47 -15.65 -13.21
N LYS A 77 -17.78 -16.35 -12.30
CA LYS A 77 -18.39 -17.49 -11.63
C LYS A 77 -19.50 -16.95 -10.73
N PRO A 78 -20.75 -17.43 -10.88
CA PRO A 78 -21.78 -17.09 -9.91
C PRO A 78 -21.31 -17.57 -8.53
N ASP A 79 -21.69 -16.82 -7.50
CA ASP A 79 -21.48 -17.19 -6.11
C ASP A 79 -22.34 -18.42 -5.79
N THR A 80 -21.90 -19.61 -6.22
CA THR A 80 -22.54 -20.88 -5.87
C THR A 80 -22.14 -21.26 -4.46
N ALA A 81 -22.68 -20.53 -3.49
CA ALA A 81 -22.71 -20.88 -2.08
C ALA A 81 -23.99 -20.34 -1.42
N GLN A 82 -25.13 -20.92 -1.80
CA GLN A 82 -26.30 -21.04 -0.92
C GLN A 82 -26.73 -22.51 -0.97
N GLY A 83 -26.61 -23.18 0.17
CA GLY A 83 -26.94 -24.58 0.41
C GLY A 83 -26.41 -25.02 1.76
#